data_AF-R7VF74-F1
#
_entry.id   AF-R7VF74-F1
#
_cell.length_a   1.000
_cell.length_b   1.000
_cell.length_c   1.000
_cell.angle_alpha   90.00
_cell.angle_beta   90.00
_cell.angle_gamma   90.00
#
_symmetry.space_group_name_H-M   'P 1'
#
loop_
_entity.id
_entity.type
_entity.pdbx_description
1 polymer ?
#
loop_
_entity_poly.entity_id
_entity_poly.type
_entity_poly.pdbx_seq_one_letter_code
_entity_poly.pdbx_strand_id
1 'polypeptide(L)'
;MYGTYTVLLLIVLGIAPALTKRFTPDWDSLDSRTIPEWYDQGKVGIFITWGLYSVPAFQDEWFWWNWQGAKIPEYVKFMKDNYSPQFTYSDFAAQFGAELYDPNQWADIFKASGARSVNFYSNRIS
;
A
#
# COMPACT_ATOMS: atom_id res chain seq x y z
N MET A 1 3.50 54.56 -18.04
CA MET A 1 2.43 53.91 -18.82
C MET A 1 2.61 52.37 -18.92
N TYR A 2 3.21 51.72 -17.90
CA TYR A 2 3.43 50.26 -17.86
C TYR A 2 2.70 49.56 -16.69
N GLY A 3 2.09 50.33 -15.77
CA GLY A 3 1.50 49.79 -14.53
C GLY A 3 0.12 49.16 -14.69
N THR A 4 -0.62 49.47 -15.76
CA THR A 4 -1.96 48.93 -16.00
C THR A 4 -1.92 47.51 -16.59
N TYR A 5 -0.90 47.18 -17.38
CA TYR A 5 -0.73 45.85 -17.98
C TYR A 5 -0.25 44.79 -16.97
N THR A 6 0.59 45.17 -15.99
CA THR A 6 1.08 44.26 -14.96
C THR A 6 -0.02 43.83 -13.98
N VAL A 7 -0.98 44.72 -13.69
CA VAL A 7 -2.11 44.42 -12.80
C VAL A 7 -3.13 43.50 -13.49
N LEU A 8 -3.35 43.67 -14.79
CA LEU A 8 -4.23 42.78 -15.57
C LEU A 8 -3.67 41.34 -15.69
N LEU A 9 -2.34 41.18 -15.77
CA LEU A 9 -1.70 39.87 -15.88
C LEU A 9 -1.80 39.03 -14.59
N LEU A 10 -1.84 39.69 -13.42
CA LEU A 10 -1.98 39.03 -12.12
C LEU A 10 -3.42 38.57 -11.82
N ILE A 11 -4.43 39.23 -12.41
CA ILE A 11 -5.84 38.84 -12.21
C ILE A 11 -6.19 37.58 -13.02
N VAL A 12 -5.55 37.35 -14.16
CA VAL A 12 -5.79 36.15 -15.00
C VAL A 12 -5.17 34.88 -14.38
N LEU A 13 -4.11 35.02 -13.57
CA LEU A 13 -3.47 33.90 -12.86
C LEU A 13 -4.12 33.56 -11.50
N GLY A 14 -5.00 34.41 -10.97
CA GLY A 14 -5.52 34.30 -9.60
C GLY A 14 -6.77 33.45 -9.41
N ILE A 15 -7.49 33.06 -10.46
CA ILE A 15 -8.77 32.34 -10.34
C ILE A 15 -8.92 31.33 -11.48
N ALA A 16 -8.09 30.28 -11.47
CA ALA A 16 -8.54 29.00 -12.01
C ALA A 16 -9.18 28.25 -10.83
N PRO A 17 -10.52 28.23 -10.68
CA PRO A 17 -11.10 27.25 -9.79
C PRO A 17 -10.73 25.89 -10.39
N ALA A 18 -9.87 25.14 -9.71
CA ALA A 18 -9.76 23.72 -10.00
C ALA A 18 -11.18 23.17 -9.90
N LEU A 19 -11.75 22.81 -11.04
CA LEU A 19 -13.14 22.36 -11.13
C LEU A 19 -13.18 20.96 -10.52
N THR A 20 -13.20 20.87 -9.20
CA THR A 20 -13.26 19.59 -8.50
C THR A 20 -14.67 19.06 -8.71
N LYS A 21 -14.85 18.22 -9.74
CA LYS A 21 -16.08 17.46 -9.98
C LYS A 21 -16.40 16.70 -8.70
N ARG A 22 -17.46 17.11 -8.00
CA ARG A 22 -17.91 16.43 -6.78
C ARG A 22 -18.71 15.21 -7.19
N PHE A 23 -18.29 14.05 -6.71
CA PHE A 23 -19.01 12.80 -6.91
C PHE A 23 -20.11 12.65 -5.87
N THR A 24 -21.26 12.15 -6.31
CA THR A 24 -22.37 11.70 -5.47
C THR A 24 -22.23 10.19 -5.23
N PRO A 25 -22.80 9.64 -4.14
CA PRO A 25 -22.65 8.23 -3.78
C PRO A 25 -23.60 7.32 -4.59
N ASP A 26 -23.64 7.50 -5.90
CA ASP A 26 -24.42 6.68 -6.85
C ASP A 26 -23.54 6.24 -8.03
N TRP A 27 -23.90 5.12 -8.66
CA TRP A 27 -23.07 4.50 -9.70
C TRP A 27 -22.92 5.38 -10.93
N ASP A 28 -23.98 6.07 -11.35
CA ASP A 28 -23.96 6.95 -12.54
C ASP A 28 -22.90 8.05 -12.38
N SER A 29 -22.79 8.62 -11.18
CA SER A 29 -21.79 9.61 -10.81
C SER A 29 -20.37 9.01 -10.75
N LEU A 30 -20.22 7.86 -10.08
CA LEU A 30 -18.91 7.22 -9.86
C LEU A 30 -18.31 6.63 -11.14
N ASP A 31 -19.12 6.12 -12.06
CA ASP A 31 -18.64 5.54 -13.32
C ASP A 31 -18.20 6.61 -14.32
N SER A 32 -18.61 7.86 -14.09
CA SER A 32 -18.13 9.01 -14.86
C SER A 32 -16.67 9.44 -14.53
N ARG A 33 -16.00 8.73 -13.62
CA ARG A 33 -14.60 8.98 -13.24
C ARG A 33 -13.66 8.49 -14.33
N THR A 34 -12.83 9.39 -14.85
CA THR A 34 -11.74 9.02 -15.75
C THR A 34 -10.57 8.43 -14.95
N ILE A 35 -9.85 7.50 -15.57
CA ILE A 35 -8.60 6.98 -15.00
C ILE A 35 -7.60 8.14 -14.93
N PRO A 36 -6.97 8.41 -13.78
CA PRO A 36 -5.94 9.42 -13.68
C PRO A 36 -4.77 9.14 -14.62
N GLU A 37 -4.27 10.16 -15.30
CA GLU A 37 -3.21 10.02 -16.30
C GLU A 37 -1.93 9.38 -15.73
N TRP A 38 -1.57 9.69 -14.48
CA TRP A 38 -0.41 9.11 -13.82
C TRP A 38 -0.53 7.59 -13.64
N TYR A 39 -1.75 7.06 -13.47
CA TYR A 39 -2.00 5.62 -13.32
C TYR A 39 -1.96 4.94 -14.68
N ASP A 40 -2.57 5.55 -15.70
CA ASP A 40 -2.51 5.00 -17.06
C ASP A 40 -1.08 5.00 -17.60
N GLN A 41 -0.30 6.05 -17.39
CA GLN A 41 1.12 6.09 -17.81
C GLN A 41 2.01 5.15 -16.99
N GLY A 42 1.63 4.87 -15.74
CA GLY A 42 2.33 3.98 -14.83
C GLY A 42 2.11 2.50 -15.14
N LYS A 43 2.71 2.00 -16.22
CA LYS A 43 2.50 0.61 -16.68
C LYS A 43 3.06 -0.49 -15.77
N VAL A 44 3.95 -0.14 -14.84
CA VAL A 44 4.58 -1.08 -13.88
C VAL A 44 4.44 -0.54 -12.47
N GLY A 45 3.94 -1.41 -11.57
CA GLY A 45 3.85 -1.15 -10.13
C GLY A 45 4.39 -2.33 -9.33
N ILE A 46 4.82 -2.05 -8.10
CA ILE A 46 5.27 -3.07 -7.13
C ILE A 46 4.21 -3.20 -6.05
N PHE A 47 3.86 -4.46 -5.72
CA PHE A 47 2.99 -4.77 -4.60
C PHE A 47 3.76 -5.59 -3.57
N ILE A 48 3.68 -5.20 -2.31
CA ILE A 48 4.48 -5.78 -1.23
C ILE A 48 3.57 -6.46 -0.20
N THR A 49 3.69 -7.78 -0.12
CA THR A 49 3.05 -8.64 0.88
C THR A 49 3.98 -8.80 2.07
N TRP A 50 3.93 -7.83 3.00
CA TRP A 50 4.74 -7.82 4.21
C TRP A 50 3.89 -7.61 5.46
N GLY A 51 4.00 -8.51 6.43
CA GLY A 51 3.22 -8.47 7.68
C GLY A 51 3.61 -9.57 8.66
N LEU A 52 2.74 -9.91 9.62
CA LEU A 52 3.03 -10.90 10.66
C LEU A 52 3.35 -12.29 10.10
N TYR A 53 2.73 -12.67 8.98
CA TYR A 53 3.03 -13.92 8.27
C TYR A 53 4.47 -13.97 7.72
N SER A 54 5.13 -12.83 7.54
CA SER A 54 6.52 -12.77 7.12
C SER A 54 7.50 -13.11 8.25
N VAL A 55 7.08 -13.07 9.52
CA VAL A 55 7.92 -13.42 10.69
C VAL A 55 8.34 -14.89 10.66
N PRO A 56 7.41 -15.88 10.57
CA PRO A 56 7.81 -17.29 10.46
C PRO A 56 8.50 -17.62 9.14
N ALA A 57 8.39 -16.74 8.12
CA ALA A 57 8.99 -16.92 6.79
C ALA A 57 8.76 -18.31 6.19
N PHE A 58 7.57 -18.87 6.41
CA PHE A 58 7.22 -20.24 6.05
C PHE A 58 6.09 -20.26 5.01
N GLN A 59 6.43 -20.73 3.81
CA GLN A 59 5.54 -20.85 2.64
C GLN A 59 4.94 -19.52 2.15
N ASP A 60 3.79 -19.09 2.67
CA ASP A 60 2.96 -18.02 2.06
C ASP A 60 2.23 -17.12 3.08
N GLU A 61 1.51 -16.11 2.59
CA GLU A 61 0.79 -15.12 3.41
C GLU A 61 -0.48 -15.66 4.08
N TRP A 62 -0.98 -16.83 3.67
CA TRP A 62 -2.15 -17.50 4.26
C TRP A 62 -1.80 -18.32 5.50
N PHE A 63 -0.57 -18.17 6.02
CA PHE A 63 -0.04 -18.90 7.15
C PHE A 63 -1.02 -19.09 8.31
N TRP A 64 -1.71 -18.01 8.75
CA TRP A 64 -2.68 -18.10 9.83
C TRP A 64 -3.83 -19.06 9.50
N TRP A 65 -4.41 -18.96 8.32
CA TRP A 65 -5.52 -19.82 7.90
C TRP A 65 -5.04 -21.27 7.73
N ASN A 66 -3.88 -21.47 7.10
CA ASN A 66 -3.30 -22.79 6.88
C ASN A 66 -2.96 -23.49 8.22
N TRP A 67 -2.53 -22.74 9.23
CA TRP A 67 -2.24 -23.25 10.56
C TRP A 67 -3.48 -23.44 11.44
N GLN A 68 -4.31 -22.41 11.61
CA GLN A 68 -5.41 -22.40 12.59
C GLN A 68 -6.76 -22.80 11.99
N GLY A 69 -7.05 -22.40 10.76
CA GLY A 69 -8.30 -22.70 10.06
C GLY A 69 -8.30 -24.10 9.44
N ALA A 70 -7.52 -24.28 8.39
CA ALA A 70 -7.40 -25.53 7.64
C ALA A 70 -6.60 -26.61 8.39
N LYS A 71 -5.70 -26.21 9.30
CA LYS A 71 -4.84 -27.11 10.09
C LYS A 71 -4.02 -28.07 9.24
N ILE A 72 -3.41 -27.54 8.18
CA ILE A 72 -2.55 -28.30 7.27
C ILE A 72 -1.39 -28.90 8.09
N PRO A 73 -1.12 -30.23 7.97
CA PRO A 73 -0.15 -30.91 8.83
C PRO A 73 1.24 -30.29 8.87
N GLU A 74 1.72 -29.76 7.74
CA GLU A 74 3.04 -29.13 7.61
C GLU A 74 3.16 -27.86 8.45
N TYR A 75 2.13 -27.00 8.43
CA TYR A 75 2.08 -25.76 9.21
C TYR A 75 1.98 -26.04 10.70
N VAL A 76 1.15 -27.02 11.08
CA VAL A 76 1.03 -27.46 12.48
C VAL A 76 2.34 -28.05 12.98
N LYS A 77 3.03 -28.86 12.16
CA LYS A 77 4.33 -29.43 12.51
C LYS A 77 5.38 -28.32 12.67
N PHE A 78 5.46 -27.41 11.70
CA PHE A 78 6.37 -26.26 11.76
C PHE A 78 6.18 -25.47 13.06
N MET A 79 4.94 -25.17 13.43
CA MET A 79 4.66 -24.43 14.68
C MET A 79 5.04 -25.22 15.93
N LYS A 80 4.81 -26.53 15.96
CA LYS A 80 5.21 -27.40 17.09
C LYS A 80 6.73 -27.51 17.25
N ASP A 81 7.47 -27.49 16.14
CA ASP A 81 8.92 -27.66 16.16
C ASP A 81 9.66 -26.36 16.53
N ASN A 82 9.09 -25.19 16.21
CA ASN A 82 9.78 -23.90 16.30
C ASN A 82 9.24 -22.97 17.40
N TYR A 83 8.01 -23.18 17.89
CA TYR A 83 7.35 -22.30 18.84
C TYR A 83 6.75 -23.06 20.03
N SER A 84 6.53 -22.34 21.13
CA SER A 84 5.93 -22.93 22.34
C SER A 84 4.51 -23.44 22.05
N PRO A 85 4.02 -24.52 22.70
CA PRO A 85 2.65 -24.99 22.53
C PRO A 85 1.55 -23.96 22.86
N GLN A 86 1.87 -22.92 23.65
CA GLN A 86 0.95 -21.83 23.99
C GLN A 86 1.04 -20.64 23.02
N PHE A 87 1.92 -20.71 22.01
CA PHE A 87 2.13 -19.61 21.06
C PHE A 87 0.89 -19.38 20.20
N THR A 88 0.49 -18.13 20.09
CA THR A 88 -0.64 -17.67 19.27
C THR A 88 -0.13 -16.86 18.08
N TYR A 89 -0.94 -16.72 17.04
CA TYR A 89 -0.53 -15.93 15.87
C TYR A 89 -0.26 -14.45 16.20
N SER A 90 -0.98 -13.89 17.17
CA SER A 90 -0.75 -12.51 17.61
C SER A 90 0.61 -12.31 18.28
N ASP A 91 1.23 -13.36 18.83
CA ASP A 91 2.54 -13.28 19.46
C ASP A 91 3.66 -12.96 18.44
N PHE A 92 3.42 -13.19 17.14
CA PHE A 92 4.32 -12.72 16.08
C PHE A 92 4.44 -11.20 16.03
N ALA A 93 3.46 -10.44 16.53
CA ALA A 93 3.54 -8.98 16.56
C ALA A 93 4.72 -8.47 17.38
N ALA A 94 5.06 -9.14 18.48
CA ALA A 94 6.22 -8.79 19.29
C ALA A 94 7.56 -9.08 18.58
N GLN A 95 7.56 -9.99 17.61
CA GLN A 95 8.74 -10.38 16.84
C GLN A 95 8.88 -9.61 15.52
N PHE A 96 7.82 -8.89 15.11
CA PHE A 96 7.83 -8.07 13.90
C PHE A 96 8.52 -6.73 14.15
N GLY A 97 9.85 -6.78 14.34
CA GLY A 97 10.65 -5.60 14.68
C GLY A 97 11.05 -4.72 13.49
N ALA A 98 11.03 -5.27 12.26
CA ALA A 98 11.46 -4.56 11.04
C ALA A 98 12.84 -3.87 11.18
N GLU A 99 13.76 -4.45 11.93
CA GLU A 99 14.99 -3.77 12.37
C GLU A 99 15.94 -3.34 11.24
N LEU A 100 15.86 -4.03 10.10
CA LEU A 100 16.66 -3.73 8.90
C LEU A 100 15.86 -3.00 7.81
N TYR A 101 14.65 -2.54 8.14
CA TYR A 101 13.82 -1.82 7.18
C TYR A 101 14.31 -0.38 7.02
N ASP A 102 14.80 -0.06 5.81
CA ASP A 102 15.09 1.31 5.39
C ASP A 102 14.15 1.72 4.25
N PRO A 103 13.19 2.62 4.49
CA PRO A 103 12.24 3.06 3.47
C PRO A 103 12.92 3.81 2.31
N ASN A 104 14.05 4.48 2.54
CA ASN A 104 14.77 5.19 1.48
C ASN A 104 15.46 4.19 0.56
N GLN A 105 16.12 3.18 1.13
CA GLN A 105 16.73 2.11 0.36
C GLN A 105 15.69 1.39 -0.53
N TRP A 106 14.50 1.12 0.03
CA TRP A 106 13.40 0.53 -0.72
C TRP A 106 12.92 1.44 -1.85
N ALA A 107 12.69 2.72 -1.57
CA ALA A 107 12.28 3.70 -2.57
C ALA A 107 13.31 3.81 -3.72
N ASP A 108 14.60 3.79 -3.42
CA ASP A 108 15.67 3.84 -4.42
C ASP A 108 15.65 2.60 -5.31
N ILE A 109 15.48 1.41 -4.74
CA ILE A 109 15.36 0.15 -5.49
C ILE A 109 14.11 0.16 -6.38
N PHE A 110 12.96 0.60 -5.86
CA PHE A 110 11.71 0.65 -6.63
C PHE A 110 11.77 1.68 -7.76
N LYS A 111 12.42 2.81 -7.52
CA LYS A 111 12.67 3.78 -8.58
C LYS A 111 13.61 3.22 -9.65
N ALA A 112 14.66 2.51 -9.24
CA ALA A 112 15.61 1.89 -10.16
C ALA A 112 14.99 0.77 -11.00
N SER A 113 13.96 0.06 -10.50
CA SER A 113 13.23 -0.94 -11.27
C SER A 113 12.28 -0.35 -12.33
N GLY A 114 12.10 0.98 -12.35
CA GLY A 114 11.18 1.68 -13.25
C GLY A 114 9.72 1.64 -12.80
N ALA A 115 9.43 1.15 -11.59
CA ALA A 115 8.09 1.15 -11.03
C ALA A 115 7.58 2.59 -10.84
N ARG A 116 6.33 2.82 -11.21
CA ARG A 116 5.64 4.12 -11.09
C ARG A 116 4.67 4.16 -9.91
N SER A 117 4.39 3.01 -9.30
CA SER A 117 3.59 2.88 -8.09
C SER A 117 4.15 1.79 -7.18
N VAL A 118 3.98 1.97 -5.87
CA VAL A 118 4.31 0.99 -4.84
C VAL A 118 3.15 0.92 -3.88
N ASN A 119 2.67 -0.28 -3.59
CA ASN A 119 1.56 -0.52 -2.68
C ASN A 119 1.94 -1.55 -1.64
N PHE A 120 1.53 -1.32 -0.40
CA PHE A 120 1.70 -2.25 0.71
C PHE A 120 0.38 -2.93 1.02
N TYR A 121 0.46 -4.18 1.45
CA TYR A 121 -0.66 -4.81 2.14
C TYR A 121 -0.96 -4.06 3.45
N SER A 122 -2.22 -3.65 3.64
CA SER A 122 -2.65 -2.93 4.84
C SER A 122 -3.96 -3.49 5.36
N ASN A 123 -3.93 -4.11 6.54
CA ASN A 123 -5.10 -4.44 7.33
C ASN A 123 -5.03 -3.70 8.67
N ARG A 124 -6.07 -2.93 8.99
CA ARG A 124 -6.22 -2.37 10.32
C ARG A 124 -6.64 -3.50 11.25
N ILE A 125 -5.80 -3.85 12.22
CA ILE A 125 -6.20 -4.68 13.35
C ILE A 125 -7.00 -3.74 14.28
N SER A 126 -8.35 -3.87 14.26
CA SER A 126 -9.27 -3.13 15.14
C SER A 126 -9.50 -3.87 16.44
#